data_AF-M5RSN1-F1
#
_entry.id   AF-M5RSN1-F1
#
_cell.length_a   1.000
_cell.length_b   1.000
_cell.length_c   1.000
_cell.angle_alpha   90.00
_cell.angle_beta   90.00
_cell.angle_gamma   90.00
#
_symmetry.space_group_name_H-M   'P 1'
#
loop_
_entity.id
_entity.type
_entity.pdbx_description
1 polymer ?
#
loop_
_entity_poly.entity_id
_entity_poly.type
_entity_poly.pdbx_seq_one_letter_code
_entity_poly.pdbx_strand_id
1 'polypeptide(L)'
;MKHLRRWCLSVTVYLVAAGLQSSIAYAHDGHSHAPSTETKKKIVQLNTEPPKHQFVVFQDTAETVSPELAKVFEPFATSVNVRFDKNYLFVESNGMPDHPMMIGITAWQQQVPLPQPYTGDNAYRIPLHSVPAKNPMSTKEHFFRGAIAVAANGIPIFNPIKNDGKSDTLKAGELDRWGGHCGRADDYHYHIAPVHLEKIVGAGNPVAVALDGYPIYGYNDPNGKPPADLDWLNGHEGADGKYHYHATRTYPYLNGGFYGEVVERDGQIDPQPRARPLRPSLTGLKGAKINGFENPKPGSYIVLYDVNGVKRSIKYTVADDGSATFNFVSQQGTTTETYTPRQQDGGDGEGGRPKERGGQRRGGEQGQGGGQRQGGSQGQDGGQRQGGGGKLVLRALDANGDGVLDKAEIQKAAAALLALDKNNDGQISGEELRGTGGGRGQGNRAQGDRPPENRQGRGGPQGNGRQSQTDGPRGPQPGDGPRQPWILVHADEIDLDSDKIISHNEIVGEATKAFAGYDINNDGKLSESELNVRGGSRSAMGGFLTGHSKEIDRDGDGILTRTEAVGNAERMFAKMDANRDGKITPEEMEASRRKQ
;
A
#
# COMPACT_ATOMS: atom_id res chain seq x y z
N MET A 1 45.50 18.27 11.43
CA MET A 1 44.75 19.53 11.65
C MET A 1 43.29 19.26 11.32
N LYS A 2 42.41 19.51 12.30
CA LYS A 2 40.97 19.21 12.25
C LYS A 2 40.27 20.15 11.26
N HIS A 3 39.59 19.61 10.25
CA HIS A 3 38.62 20.38 9.46
C HIS A 3 37.22 20.05 9.96
N LEU A 4 36.68 20.90 10.83
CA LEU A 4 35.24 21.03 11.02
C LEU A 4 34.65 21.51 9.69
N ARG A 5 33.84 20.68 9.02
CA ARG A 5 32.97 21.15 7.95
C ARG A 5 31.60 21.49 8.54
N ARG A 6 31.19 22.74 8.29
CA ARG A 6 29.93 23.36 8.70
C ARG A 6 28.74 22.55 8.16
N TRP A 7 27.84 22.18 9.06
CA TRP A 7 26.51 21.69 8.73
C TRP A 7 25.68 22.86 8.22
N CYS A 8 25.11 22.72 7.03
CA CYS A 8 24.29 23.75 6.41
C CYS A 8 22.88 23.70 7.04
N LEU A 9 22.51 24.75 7.78
CA LEU A 9 21.16 24.93 8.30
C LEU A 9 20.19 25.17 7.13
N SER A 10 19.16 24.34 7.01
CA SER A 10 17.93 24.72 6.30
C SER A 10 16.87 25.01 7.36
N VAL A 11 16.51 26.29 7.52
CA VAL A 11 15.45 26.74 8.43
C VAL A 11 14.14 26.68 7.67
N THR A 12 13.30 25.69 7.98
CA THR A 12 11.93 25.62 7.48
C THR A 12 11.01 26.27 8.51
N VAL A 13 10.43 27.43 8.17
CA VAL A 13 9.48 28.15 9.02
C VAL A 13 8.07 27.64 8.74
N TYR A 14 7.41 27.05 9.75
CA TYR A 14 5.97 26.78 9.71
C TYR A 14 5.21 27.91 10.42
N LEU A 15 4.26 28.52 9.71
CA LEU A 15 3.25 29.41 10.28
C LEU A 15 2.05 28.54 10.68
N VAL A 16 1.83 28.36 11.98
CA VAL A 16 0.59 27.76 12.50
C VAL A 16 -0.28 28.88 13.04
N ALA A 17 -1.42 29.13 12.39
CA ALA A 17 -2.47 29.97 12.94
C ALA A 17 -3.30 29.13 13.92
N ALA A 18 -3.15 29.36 15.23
CA ALA A 18 -4.03 28.78 16.22
C ALA A 18 -5.40 29.48 16.15
N GLY A 19 -6.42 28.79 15.66
CA GLY A 19 -7.81 29.22 15.80
C GLY A 19 -8.26 29.08 17.24
N LEU A 20 -8.57 30.20 17.91
CA LEU A 20 -9.27 30.16 19.19
C LEU A 20 -10.69 29.60 18.94
N GLN A 21 -10.95 28.38 19.43
CA GLN A 21 -12.31 27.86 19.50
C GLN A 21 -13.14 28.76 20.42
N SER A 22 -14.19 29.38 19.86
CA SER A 22 -15.23 29.99 20.66
C SER A 22 -16.09 28.89 21.25
N SER A 23 -16.07 28.73 22.57
CA SER A 23 -17.00 27.86 23.28
C SER A 23 -18.41 28.43 23.15
N ILE A 24 -19.24 27.79 22.34
CA ILE A 24 -20.68 28.05 22.28
C ILE A 24 -21.29 27.40 23.52
N ALA A 25 -21.65 28.21 24.51
CA ALA A 25 -22.50 27.78 25.61
C ALA A 25 -23.94 27.65 25.08
N TYR A 26 -24.48 26.43 25.04
CA TYR A 26 -25.92 26.23 24.93
C TYR A 26 -26.58 26.63 26.25
N ALA A 27 -27.29 27.76 26.26
CA ALA A 27 -28.20 28.13 27.33
C ALA A 27 -29.63 27.84 26.88
N HIS A 28 -30.34 27.05 27.68
CA HIS A 28 -31.77 26.76 27.56
C HIS A 28 -32.62 28.04 27.60
N ASP A 29 -33.74 28.01 26.88
CA ASP A 29 -34.74 29.08 26.80
C ASP A 29 -35.31 29.47 28.17
N GLY A 30 -35.20 30.74 28.52
CA GLY A 30 -35.85 31.33 29.68
C GLY A 30 -35.32 32.72 30.04
N HIS A 31 -35.95 33.76 29.47
CA HIS A 31 -35.81 35.20 29.76
C HIS A 31 -34.70 35.98 29.01
N SER A 32 -35.15 36.79 28.04
CA SER A 32 -34.34 37.80 27.36
C SER A 32 -34.09 39.00 28.28
N HIS A 33 -32.89 39.11 28.81
CA HIS A 33 -32.38 40.39 29.32
C HIS A 33 -31.51 41.04 28.25
N ALA A 34 -31.93 42.23 27.79
CA ALA A 34 -31.07 43.06 26.96
C ALA A 34 -29.72 43.27 27.68
N PRO A 35 -28.57 43.08 27.00
CA PRO A 35 -27.27 43.20 27.64
C PRO A 35 -27.08 44.61 28.20
N SER A 36 -26.49 44.68 29.40
CA SER A 36 -26.22 45.95 30.09
C SER A 36 -25.38 46.88 29.22
N THR A 37 -25.45 48.18 29.49
CA THR A 37 -24.70 49.20 28.76
C THR A 37 -23.18 48.94 28.80
N GLU A 38 -22.66 48.36 29.87
CA GLU A 38 -21.25 47.94 29.97
C GLU A 38 -20.93 46.77 29.06
N THR A 39 -21.79 45.75 28.99
CA THR A 39 -21.62 44.62 28.07
C THR A 39 -21.65 45.08 26.61
N LYS A 40 -22.52 46.03 26.27
CA LYS A 40 -22.56 46.63 24.92
C LYS A 40 -21.27 47.40 24.62
N LYS A 41 -20.73 48.17 25.57
CA LYS A 41 -19.44 48.87 25.39
C LYS A 41 -18.27 47.89 25.22
N LYS A 42 -18.25 46.80 25.98
CA LYS A 42 -17.22 45.75 25.89
C LYS A 42 -17.27 45.01 24.55
N ILE A 43 -18.48 44.74 24.03
CA ILE A 43 -18.66 44.15 22.69
C ILE A 43 -18.17 45.12 21.60
N VAL A 44 -18.51 46.41 21.69
CA VAL A 44 -18.04 47.42 20.73
C VAL A 44 -16.52 47.56 20.79
N GLN A 45 -15.91 47.56 21.98
CA GLN A 45 -14.45 47.62 22.13
C GLN A 45 -13.76 46.39 21.52
N LEU A 46 -14.25 45.17 21.78
CA LEU A 46 -13.70 43.94 21.21
C LEU A 46 -13.85 43.88 19.68
N ASN A 47 -14.88 44.51 19.13
CA ASN A 47 -15.13 44.56 17.68
C ASN A 47 -14.45 45.74 16.95
N THR A 48 -13.86 46.70 17.68
CA THR A 48 -13.22 47.89 17.09
C THR A 48 -11.73 48.01 17.39
N GLU A 49 -11.18 47.23 18.32
CA GLU A 49 -9.73 47.14 18.50
C GLU A 49 -9.08 46.33 17.37
N PRO A 50 -7.98 46.82 16.77
CA PRO A 50 -7.24 46.05 15.76
C PRO A 50 -6.72 44.74 16.38
N PRO A 51 -6.86 43.60 15.68
CA PRO A 51 -6.50 42.31 16.24
C PRO A 51 -5.01 42.28 16.58
N LYS A 52 -4.68 42.02 17.85
CA LYS A 52 -3.32 41.79 18.29
C LYS A 52 -2.90 40.39 17.85
N HIS A 53 -2.23 40.28 16.70
CA HIS A 53 -1.61 39.04 16.28
C HIS A 53 -0.34 38.79 17.09
N GLN A 54 -0.41 37.82 18.01
CA GLN A 54 0.75 37.35 18.75
C GLN A 54 1.32 36.15 17.98
N PHE A 55 2.41 36.38 17.24
CA PHE A 55 3.14 35.30 16.58
C PHE A 55 3.99 34.58 17.63
N VAL A 56 3.58 33.36 17.99
CA VAL A 56 4.40 32.47 18.80
C VAL A 56 5.28 31.68 17.83
N VAL A 57 6.56 32.02 17.79
CA VAL A 57 7.57 31.20 17.11
C VAL A 57 7.94 30.06 18.05
N PHE A 58 7.49 28.85 17.75
CA PHE A 58 8.06 27.66 18.37
C PHE A 58 9.45 27.45 17.75
N GLN A 59 10.50 27.78 18.48
CA GLN A 59 11.80 27.18 18.23
C GLN A 59 11.73 25.78 18.84
N ASP A 60 11.54 24.76 18.01
CA ASP A 60 11.91 23.41 18.41
C ASP A 60 13.42 23.46 18.62
N THR A 61 13.88 23.36 19.87
CA THR A 61 15.31 23.22 20.15
C THR A 61 15.72 21.91 19.50
N ALA A 62 16.36 21.96 18.34
CA ALA A 62 16.88 20.78 17.66
C ALA A 62 17.62 19.93 18.70
N GLU A 63 17.21 18.67 18.88
CA GLU A 63 17.99 17.72 19.67
C GLU A 63 19.40 17.70 19.06
N THR A 64 20.37 18.25 19.78
CA THR A 64 21.74 18.36 19.28
C THR A 64 22.54 17.07 19.49
N VAL A 65 21.95 16.09 20.16
CA VAL A 65 22.60 14.82 20.49
C VAL A 65 22.11 13.78 19.50
N SER A 66 23.06 13.22 18.74
CA SER A 66 22.77 12.13 17.81
C SER A 66 22.19 10.93 18.57
N PRO A 67 21.07 10.33 18.12
CA PRO A 67 20.48 9.17 18.79
C PRO A 67 21.40 7.97 18.68
N GLU A 68 21.37 7.08 19.68
CA GLU A 68 22.23 5.89 19.73
C GLU A 68 22.09 5.01 18.47
N LEU A 69 20.87 4.91 17.95
CA LEU A 69 20.56 4.14 16.74
C LEU A 69 21.28 4.66 15.49
N ALA A 70 21.63 5.96 15.44
CA ALA A 70 22.39 6.54 14.33
C ALA A 70 23.80 5.93 14.22
N LYS A 71 24.38 5.46 15.34
CA LYS A 71 25.73 4.88 15.36
C LYS A 71 25.87 3.62 14.50
N VAL A 72 24.76 2.91 14.26
CA VAL A 72 24.75 1.74 13.35
C VAL A 72 25.22 2.12 11.94
N PHE A 73 24.96 3.35 11.51
CA PHE A 73 25.26 3.83 10.15
C PHE A 73 26.58 4.62 10.06
N GLU A 74 27.16 5.04 11.19
CA GLU A 74 28.40 5.83 11.23
C GLU A 74 29.58 5.20 10.45
N PRO A 75 29.81 3.87 10.49
CA PRO A 75 30.87 3.23 9.70
C PRO A 75 30.74 3.42 8.19
N PHE A 76 29.56 3.81 7.69
CA PHE A 76 29.25 4.02 6.28
C PHE A 76 28.95 5.49 5.94
N ALA A 77 29.42 6.45 6.74
CA ALA A 77 29.17 7.89 6.55
C ALA A 77 29.64 8.46 5.19
N THR A 78 30.41 7.71 4.39
CA THR A 78 30.78 8.09 3.02
C THR A 78 29.69 7.80 1.98
N SER A 79 28.82 6.83 2.25
CA SER A 79 27.75 6.39 1.34
C SER A 79 26.34 6.55 1.94
N VAL A 80 26.25 6.73 3.25
CA VAL A 80 25.02 6.90 4.01
C VAL A 80 25.03 8.26 4.68
N ASN A 81 23.95 9.02 4.50
CA ASN A 81 23.69 10.22 5.27
C ASN A 81 22.57 9.93 6.28
N VAL A 82 22.69 10.48 7.48
CA VAL A 82 21.71 10.31 8.54
C VAL A 82 21.30 11.67 9.06
N ARG A 83 19.99 11.87 9.18
CA ARG A 83 19.39 13.02 9.84
C ARG A 83 18.30 12.51 10.79
N PHE A 84 17.93 13.31 11.77
CA PHE A 84 16.92 12.91 12.74
C PHE A 84 16.08 14.11 13.17
N ASP A 85 14.87 13.81 13.62
CA ASP A 85 14.04 14.69 14.43
C ASP A 85 13.70 13.98 15.75
N LYS A 86 12.84 14.59 16.56
CA LYS A 86 12.42 14.03 17.86
C LYS A 86 11.76 12.64 17.78
N ASN A 87 11.22 12.25 16.64
CA ASN A 87 10.44 11.02 16.49
C ASN A 87 11.16 9.99 15.62
N TYR A 88 11.92 10.43 14.62
CA TYR A 88 12.43 9.57 13.56
C TYR A 88 13.90 9.80 13.24
N LEU A 89 14.58 8.69 12.99
CA LEU A 89 15.82 8.62 12.26
C LEU A 89 15.52 8.49 10.76
N PHE A 90 16.17 9.30 9.95
CA PHE A 90 16.09 9.22 8.50
C PHE A 90 17.42 8.75 7.94
N VAL A 91 17.39 7.65 7.21
CA VAL A 91 18.55 7.03 6.58
C VAL A 91 18.50 7.28 5.08
N GLU A 92 19.51 7.98 4.59
CA GLU A 92 19.63 8.39 3.20
C GLU A 92 20.77 7.65 2.51
N SER A 93 20.52 7.10 1.33
CA SER A 93 21.52 6.40 0.53
C SER A 93 21.17 6.45 -0.95
N ASN A 94 22.09 6.03 -1.81
CA ASN A 94 21.82 5.82 -3.23
C ASN A 94 21.47 4.36 -3.56
N GLY A 95 21.30 3.49 -2.57
CA GLY A 95 21.01 2.06 -2.79
C GLY A 95 22.14 1.25 -3.45
N MET A 96 23.38 1.75 -3.48
CA MET A 96 24.53 1.07 -4.12
C MET A 96 25.63 0.74 -3.09
N PRO A 97 25.84 -0.54 -2.73
CA PRO A 97 26.87 -0.94 -1.77
C PRO A 97 28.27 -0.94 -2.39
N ASP A 98 29.29 -0.75 -1.55
CA ASP A 98 30.71 -0.87 -1.92
C ASP A 98 31.19 -2.34 -1.88
N HIS A 99 30.51 -3.19 -2.63
CA HIS A 99 30.93 -4.57 -2.88
C HIS A 99 30.44 -5.07 -4.24
N PRO A 100 31.10 -6.07 -4.86
CA PRO A 100 30.60 -6.63 -6.11
C PRO A 100 29.26 -7.35 -5.90
N MET A 101 28.21 -6.88 -6.57
CA MET A 101 26.82 -7.36 -6.48
C MET A 101 26.53 -8.47 -7.51
N MET A 102 25.35 -9.11 -7.42
CA MET A 102 24.74 -9.99 -8.44
C MET A 102 25.46 -11.33 -8.70
N ILE A 103 26.72 -11.47 -8.29
CA ILE A 103 27.53 -12.67 -8.52
C ILE A 103 26.93 -13.86 -7.76
N GLY A 104 26.63 -14.93 -8.50
CA GLY A 104 26.05 -16.16 -7.98
C GLY A 104 24.58 -16.39 -8.37
N ILE A 105 23.88 -15.35 -8.83
CA ILE A 105 22.47 -15.45 -9.22
C ILE A 105 22.32 -16.37 -10.44
N THR A 106 21.39 -17.33 -10.34
CA THR A 106 21.03 -18.28 -11.41
C THR A 106 19.59 -18.13 -11.88
N ALA A 107 18.71 -17.58 -11.04
CA ALA A 107 17.37 -17.17 -11.42
C ALA A 107 17.33 -15.64 -11.56
N TRP A 108 17.53 -15.14 -12.80
CA TRP A 108 17.74 -13.72 -13.04
C TRP A 108 16.70 -13.10 -13.98
N GLN A 109 16.06 -12.01 -13.55
CA GLN A 109 15.12 -11.19 -14.32
C GLN A 109 15.77 -10.07 -15.15
N GLN A 110 17.06 -10.20 -15.44
CA GLN A 110 17.83 -9.26 -16.29
C GLN A 110 17.84 -7.80 -15.77
N GLN A 111 17.58 -7.62 -14.47
CA GLN A 111 17.76 -6.35 -13.76
C GLN A 111 19.20 -6.20 -13.29
N VAL A 112 19.71 -4.98 -13.24
CA VAL A 112 21.09 -4.67 -12.82
C VAL A 112 21.07 -3.56 -11.78
N PRO A 113 22.09 -3.42 -10.93
CA PRO A 113 22.09 -2.39 -9.91
C PRO A 113 22.13 -0.98 -10.51
N LEU A 114 21.14 -0.16 -10.18
CA LEU A 114 21.13 1.28 -10.48
C LEU A 114 20.94 2.08 -9.19
N PRO A 115 21.57 3.27 -9.10
CA PRO A 115 21.37 4.14 -7.95
C PRO A 115 19.92 4.59 -7.84
N GLN A 116 19.39 4.58 -6.61
CA GLN A 116 18.04 4.99 -6.25
C GLN A 116 18.06 6.21 -5.33
N PRO A 117 17.19 7.20 -5.50
CA PRO A 117 17.27 8.46 -4.76
C PRO A 117 16.57 8.36 -3.39
N TYR A 118 17.06 7.53 -2.48
CA TYR A 118 16.53 7.42 -1.12
C TYR A 118 17.03 8.59 -0.26
N THR A 119 16.60 9.82 -0.57
CA THR A 119 17.08 11.07 0.04
C THR A 119 15.92 12.04 0.27
N GLY A 120 16.08 12.99 1.18
CA GLY A 120 15.03 13.98 1.48
C GLY A 120 13.75 13.31 1.95
N ASP A 121 12.62 13.67 1.36
CA ASP A 121 11.31 13.08 1.68
C ASP A 121 11.18 11.60 1.28
N ASN A 122 12.11 11.10 0.45
CA ASN A 122 12.18 9.71 0.02
C ASN A 122 13.21 8.89 0.84
N ALA A 123 13.66 9.39 1.99
CA ALA A 123 14.57 8.68 2.90
C ALA A 123 13.84 7.58 3.68
N TYR A 124 14.55 6.52 4.06
CA TYR A 124 13.98 5.53 4.98
C TYR A 124 13.76 6.16 6.35
N ARG A 125 12.58 5.93 6.94
CA ARG A 125 12.19 6.49 8.23
C ARG A 125 12.11 5.37 9.27
N ILE A 126 12.84 5.52 10.37
CA ILE A 126 12.92 4.55 11.46
C ILE A 126 12.49 5.25 12.76
N PRO A 127 11.54 4.72 13.54
CA PRO A 127 11.13 5.34 14.80
C PRO A 127 12.25 5.31 15.84
N LEU A 128 12.44 6.42 16.56
CA LEU A 128 13.39 6.53 17.69
C LEU A 128 12.77 6.10 19.02
N HIS A 129 11.45 6.07 19.09
CA HIS A 129 10.67 5.70 20.27
C HIS A 129 9.82 4.48 19.95
N SER A 130 10.49 3.35 19.74
CA SER A 130 9.82 2.07 19.45
C SER A 130 8.95 1.62 20.62
N VAL A 131 7.74 1.18 20.29
CA VAL A 131 6.78 0.64 21.25
C VAL A 131 6.56 -0.84 20.90
N PRO A 132 6.72 -1.77 21.85
CA PRO A 132 6.37 -3.18 21.62
C PRO A 132 4.90 -3.30 21.19
N ALA A 133 4.67 -3.98 20.07
CA ALA A 133 3.34 -4.20 19.55
C ALA A 133 2.57 -5.16 20.46
N LYS A 134 1.30 -4.84 20.75
CA LYS A 134 0.39 -5.76 21.45
C LYS A 134 0.18 -7.06 20.66
N ASN A 135 0.15 -6.94 19.34
CA ASN A 135 0.02 -8.05 18.40
C ASN A 135 1.15 -7.92 17.36
N PRO A 136 2.32 -8.53 17.61
CA PRO A 136 3.43 -8.51 16.66
C PRO A 136 3.03 -9.14 15.32
N MET A 137 3.46 -8.57 14.21
CA MET A 137 3.10 -9.03 12.86
C MET A 137 4.22 -9.86 12.24
N SER A 138 3.87 -10.99 11.61
CA SER A 138 4.81 -11.93 11.00
C SER A 138 5.15 -11.56 9.56
N THR A 139 6.43 -11.59 9.19
CA THR A 139 6.85 -11.46 7.77
C THR A 139 6.54 -12.72 6.95
N LYS A 140 6.14 -13.83 7.60
CA LYS A 140 5.65 -15.01 6.86
C LYS A 140 4.29 -14.78 6.22
N GLU A 141 3.49 -13.86 6.78
CA GLU A 141 2.09 -13.63 6.40
C GLU A 141 1.85 -12.21 5.88
N HIS A 142 2.77 -11.28 6.18
CA HIS A 142 2.67 -9.86 5.88
C HIS A 142 3.95 -9.32 5.22
N PHE A 143 3.90 -8.07 4.73
CA PHE A 143 5.06 -7.32 4.25
C PHE A 143 5.81 -7.98 3.09
N PHE A 144 5.10 -8.60 2.14
CA PHE A 144 5.70 -9.22 0.95
C PHE A 144 6.16 -8.19 -0.09
N ARG A 145 5.97 -6.89 0.16
CA ARG A 145 6.43 -5.80 -0.69
C ARG A 145 7.26 -4.84 0.14
N GLY A 146 8.32 -4.32 -0.48
CA GLY A 146 9.13 -3.29 0.11
C GLY A 146 10.10 -3.77 1.19
N ALA A 147 10.80 -2.82 1.78
CA ALA A 147 11.80 -3.07 2.81
C ALA A 147 11.12 -3.36 4.15
N ILE A 148 11.71 -4.28 4.91
CA ILE A 148 11.39 -4.58 6.33
C ILE A 148 12.49 -4.08 7.29
N ALA A 149 13.67 -3.80 6.76
CA ALA A 149 14.80 -3.24 7.50
C ALA A 149 15.72 -2.44 6.58
N VAL A 150 16.66 -1.71 7.17
CA VAL A 150 17.74 -1.00 6.46
C VAL A 150 19.08 -1.47 7.03
N ALA A 151 19.97 -1.95 6.16
CA ALA A 151 21.31 -2.36 6.54
C ALA A 151 22.19 -1.16 6.95
N ALA A 152 23.23 -1.40 7.73
CA ALA A 152 24.17 -0.37 8.18
C ALA A 152 24.80 0.43 7.02
N ASN A 153 24.95 -0.19 5.84
CA ASN A 153 25.42 0.45 4.61
C ASN A 153 24.32 1.20 3.82
N GLY A 154 23.14 1.36 4.40
CA GLY A 154 22.01 2.12 3.83
C GLY A 154 21.24 1.36 2.75
N ILE A 155 21.51 0.06 2.56
CA ILE A 155 20.80 -0.77 1.58
C ILE A 155 19.54 -1.35 2.24
N PRO A 156 18.37 -1.26 1.60
CA PRO A 156 17.17 -1.86 2.16
C PRO A 156 17.23 -3.39 2.17
N ILE A 157 16.56 -3.97 3.15
CA ILE A 157 16.41 -5.41 3.31
C ILE A 157 14.93 -5.74 3.20
N PHE A 158 14.59 -6.57 2.23
CA PHE A 158 13.25 -6.99 1.90
C PHE A 158 12.95 -8.35 2.52
N ASN A 159 11.68 -8.72 2.54
CA ASN A 159 11.20 -9.99 3.06
C ASN A 159 11.82 -11.17 2.27
N PRO A 160 12.37 -12.22 2.94
CA PRO A 160 12.87 -13.41 2.25
C PRO A 160 11.82 -14.10 1.37
N ILE A 161 10.54 -13.97 1.75
CA ILE A 161 9.40 -14.46 0.99
C ILE A 161 9.03 -13.44 -0.10
N LYS A 162 8.94 -13.93 -1.33
CA LYS A 162 8.57 -13.14 -2.51
C LYS A 162 7.15 -12.59 -2.39
N ASN A 163 6.82 -11.63 -3.26
CA ASN A 163 5.48 -11.03 -3.39
C ASN A 163 4.32 -12.03 -3.62
N ASP A 164 4.63 -13.30 -3.92
CA ASP A 164 3.65 -14.39 -4.03
C ASP A 164 3.26 -15.00 -2.67
N GLY A 165 3.92 -14.61 -1.58
CA GLY A 165 3.66 -15.07 -0.22
C GLY A 165 4.10 -16.51 0.06
N LYS A 166 4.81 -17.17 -0.88
CA LYS A 166 5.13 -18.61 -0.79
C LYS A 166 6.60 -18.92 -1.07
N SER A 167 7.22 -18.20 -2.00
CA SER A 167 8.53 -18.56 -2.53
C SER A 167 9.66 -17.90 -1.73
N ASP A 168 10.61 -18.71 -1.28
CA ASP A 168 11.83 -18.28 -0.60
C ASP A 168 12.90 -17.87 -1.63
N THR A 169 13.29 -16.60 -1.62
CA THR A 169 14.18 -15.97 -2.61
C THR A 169 15.59 -16.58 -2.59
N LEU A 170 16.09 -16.98 -1.41
CA LEU A 170 17.39 -17.65 -1.28
C LEU A 170 17.33 -19.03 -1.93
N LYS A 171 16.29 -19.82 -1.63
CA LYS A 171 16.11 -21.17 -2.19
C LYS A 171 15.83 -21.15 -3.69
N ALA A 172 15.26 -20.07 -4.21
CA ALA A 172 15.01 -19.87 -5.63
C ALA A 172 16.29 -19.60 -6.45
N GLY A 173 17.44 -19.36 -5.81
CA GLY A 173 18.69 -19.03 -6.51
C GLY A 173 18.70 -17.61 -7.10
N GLU A 174 17.88 -16.72 -6.55
CA GLU A 174 17.71 -15.33 -7.00
C GLU A 174 18.70 -14.37 -6.32
N LEU A 175 19.40 -14.81 -5.26
CA LEU A 175 20.31 -13.99 -4.46
C LEU A 175 21.77 -14.14 -4.88
N ASP A 176 22.51 -13.04 -4.79
CA ASP A 176 23.96 -13.04 -4.89
C ASP A 176 24.62 -13.57 -3.59
N ARG A 177 25.94 -13.67 -3.60
CA ARG A 177 26.71 -14.16 -2.45
C ARG A 177 26.57 -13.34 -1.15
N TRP A 178 26.05 -12.12 -1.25
CA TRP A 178 25.81 -11.23 -0.11
C TRP A 178 24.37 -11.30 0.38
N GLY A 179 23.50 -12.03 -0.33
CA GLY A 179 22.11 -12.17 0.01
C GLY A 179 21.20 -11.15 -0.63
N GLY A 180 21.63 -10.46 -1.69
CA GLY A 180 20.84 -9.44 -2.36
C GLY A 180 20.66 -9.65 -3.86
N HIS A 181 19.73 -8.91 -4.44
CA HIS A 181 19.49 -8.87 -5.87
C HIS A 181 18.85 -7.54 -6.28
N CYS A 182 18.57 -7.39 -7.58
CA CYS A 182 17.86 -6.21 -8.11
C CYS A 182 16.38 -6.47 -8.31
N GLY A 183 15.55 -5.58 -7.79
CA GLY A 183 14.11 -5.50 -8.02
C GLY A 183 13.76 -5.00 -9.42
N ARG A 184 12.46 -4.83 -9.67
CA ARG A 184 11.93 -4.42 -10.99
C ARG A 184 12.30 -2.98 -11.38
N ALA A 185 12.77 -2.17 -10.43
CA ALA A 185 13.22 -0.81 -10.69
C ALA A 185 14.75 -0.72 -10.82
N ASP A 186 15.42 -1.86 -11.05
CA ASP A 186 16.88 -1.97 -11.01
C ASP A 186 17.45 -1.56 -9.62
N ASP A 187 16.64 -1.67 -8.57
CA ASP A 187 16.99 -1.35 -7.19
C ASP A 187 17.65 -2.54 -6.49
N TYR A 188 18.90 -2.40 -6.02
CA TYR A 188 19.57 -3.46 -5.28
C TYR A 188 19.11 -3.49 -3.81
N HIS A 189 18.74 -4.67 -3.31
CA HIS A 189 18.31 -4.87 -1.92
C HIS A 189 18.70 -6.27 -1.43
N TYR A 190 18.84 -6.43 -0.11
CA TYR A 190 19.08 -7.73 0.52
C TYR A 190 17.76 -8.44 0.83
N HIS A 191 17.79 -9.77 0.93
CA HIS A 191 16.70 -10.62 1.43
C HIS A 191 17.09 -11.44 2.65
N ILE A 192 18.37 -11.41 3.02
CA ILE A 192 18.90 -12.02 4.24
C ILE A 192 19.78 -10.99 4.96
N ALA A 193 20.02 -11.18 6.26
CA ALA A 193 20.85 -10.26 7.02
C ALA A 193 22.28 -10.18 6.42
N PRO A 194 22.79 -8.99 6.10
CA PRO A 194 24.11 -8.82 5.49
C PRO A 194 25.23 -8.93 6.53
N VAL A 195 25.38 -10.11 7.13
CA VAL A 195 26.35 -10.39 8.22
C VAL A 195 27.81 -10.08 7.86
N HIS A 196 28.13 -9.96 6.56
CA HIS A 196 29.46 -9.54 6.12
C HIS A 196 29.82 -8.11 6.56
N LEU A 197 28.82 -7.26 6.80
CA LEU A 197 29.01 -5.89 7.31
C LEU A 197 29.57 -5.88 8.73
N GLU A 198 29.47 -6.98 9.49
CA GLU A 198 30.06 -7.12 10.84
C GLU A 198 31.58 -6.85 10.84
N LYS A 199 32.26 -7.09 9.71
CA LYS A 199 33.68 -6.76 9.53
C LYS A 199 33.98 -5.25 9.56
N ILE A 200 32.97 -4.43 9.29
CA ILE A 200 33.07 -2.97 9.19
C ILE A 200 32.44 -2.33 10.42
N VAL A 201 31.22 -2.77 10.81
CA VAL A 201 30.55 -2.24 12.01
C VAL A 201 31.19 -2.72 13.31
N GLY A 202 31.91 -3.84 13.29
CA GLY A 202 32.53 -4.47 14.45
C GLY A 202 31.69 -5.60 15.03
N ALA A 203 32.36 -6.61 15.58
CA ALA A 203 31.70 -7.74 16.23
C ALA A 203 30.88 -7.28 17.44
N GLY A 204 29.68 -7.81 17.57
CA GLY A 204 28.76 -7.43 18.64
C GLY A 204 28.09 -6.06 18.44
N ASN A 205 28.17 -5.49 17.24
CA ASN A 205 27.37 -4.32 16.83
C ASN A 205 26.29 -4.73 15.81
N PRO A 206 25.17 -4.00 15.73
CA PRO A 206 24.12 -4.27 14.75
C PRO A 206 24.62 -4.11 13.31
N VAL A 207 24.16 -5.00 12.42
CA VAL A 207 24.42 -4.93 10.97
C VAL A 207 23.29 -4.27 10.19
N ALA A 208 22.12 -4.09 10.82
CA ALA A 208 20.95 -3.44 10.26
C ALA A 208 20.01 -2.94 11.36
N VAL A 209 18.97 -2.21 10.97
CA VAL A 209 17.89 -1.76 11.84
C VAL A 209 16.56 -2.08 11.17
N ALA A 210 15.67 -2.77 11.87
CA ALA A 210 14.31 -3.04 11.40
C ALA A 210 13.48 -1.75 11.37
N LEU A 211 12.47 -1.69 10.49
CA LEU A 211 11.66 -0.47 10.33
C LEU A 211 10.73 -0.17 11.53
N ASP A 212 10.64 -1.08 12.51
CA ASP A 212 10.04 -0.84 13.82
C ASP A 212 11.01 -0.20 14.84
N GLY A 213 12.26 0.06 14.43
CA GLY A 213 13.30 0.73 15.21
C GLY A 213 14.19 -0.18 16.05
N TYR A 214 14.02 -1.50 15.99
CA TYR A 214 14.87 -2.43 16.72
C TYR A 214 16.12 -2.86 15.92
N PRO A 215 17.30 -2.94 16.55
CA PRO A 215 18.52 -3.37 15.85
C PRO A 215 18.46 -4.83 15.41
N ILE A 216 19.19 -5.15 14.34
CA ILE A 216 19.42 -6.51 13.86
C ILE A 216 20.92 -6.81 13.94
N TYR A 217 21.28 -7.81 14.72
CA TYR A 217 22.64 -8.28 14.92
C TYR A 217 23.01 -9.40 13.93
N GLY A 218 24.31 -9.69 13.86
CA GLY A 218 24.82 -10.89 13.18
C GLY A 218 24.40 -12.18 13.88
N TYR A 219 25.16 -13.25 13.64
CA TYR A 219 24.86 -14.57 14.24
C TYR A 219 25.10 -14.64 15.75
N ASN A 220 25.75 -13.64 16.32
CA ASN A 220 26.15 -13.60 17.71
C ASN A 220 25.56 -12.37 18.40
N ASP A 221 25.30 -12.52 19.69
CA ASP A 221 25.08 -11.43 20.63
C ASP A 221 26.30 -10.50 20.75
N PRO A 222 26.13 -9.32 21.38
CA PRO A 222 27.23 -8.45 21.80
C PRO A 222 28.31 -9.15 22.64
N ASN A 223 27.96 -10.26 23.31
CA ASN A 223 28.89 -11.08 24.09
C ASN A 223 29.78 -12.01 23.22
N GLY A 224 29.58 -12.04 21.90
CA GLY A 224 30.32 -12.86 20.93
C GLY A 224 29.85 -14.31 20.81
N LYS A 225 28.76 -14.71 21.47
CA LYS A 225 28.16 -16.05 21.38
C LYS A 225 26.82 -15.99 20.65
N PRO A 226 26.39 -17.08 19.99
CA PRO A 226 25.04 -17.15 19.44
C PRO A 226 23.98 -17.05 20.55
N PRO A 227 22.86 -16.36 20.30
CA PRO A 227 21.71 -16.39 21.20
C PRO A 227 21.12 -17.80 21.24
N ALA A 228 20.58 -18.20 22.40
CA ALA A 228 20.04 -19.55 22.63
C ALA A 228 18.51 -19.56 22.85
N ASP A 229 17.91 -18.38 22.90
CA ASP A 229 16.58 -18.08 23.40
C ASP A 229 15.82 -17.13 22.45
N LEU A 230 16.14 -17.21 21.16
CA LEU A 230 15.40 -16.50 20.12
C LEU A 230 13.92 -16.88 20.16
N ASP A 231 13.07 -15.87 20.14
CA ASP A 231 11.63 -16.01 19.99
C ASP A 231 11.23 -16.31 18.53
N TRP A 232 9.91 -16.39 18.30
CA TRP A 232 9.37 -16.69 16.98
C TRP A 232 9.57 -15.56 15.95
N LEU A 233 9.86 -14.32 16.39
CA LEU A 233 10.24 -13.19 15.53
C LEU A 233 11.73 -13.20 15.19
N ASN A 234 12.46 -14.23 15.66
CA ASN A 234 13.90 -14.37 15.48
C ASN A 234 14.68 -13.22 16.17
N GLY A 235 14.19 -12.78 17.32
CA GLY A 235 14.84 -11.84 18.23
C GLY A 235 14.75 -12.28 19.68
N HIS A 236 15.34 -11.50 20.58
CA HIS A 236 15.32 -11.76 22.02
C HIS A 236 15.66 -10.49 22.81
N GLU A 237 15.43 -10.52 24.12
CA GLU A 237 15.88 -9.47 25.03
C GLU A 237 17.31 -9.76 25.50
N GLY A 238 18.24 -8.88 25.15
CA GLY A 238 19.64 -9.01 25.54
C GLY A 238 19.86 -8.87 27.04
N ALA A 239 21.08 -9.16 27.49
CA ALA A 239 21.48 -8.98 28.90
C ALA A 239 21.39 -7.52 29.39
N ASP A 240 21.29 -6.56 28.48
CA ASP A 240 21.06 -5.14 28.77
C ASP A 240 19.57 -4.76 28.91
N GLY A 241 18.67 -5.75 28.80
CA GLY A 241 17.23 -5.56 28.86
C GLY A 241 16.62 -4.99 27.58
N LYS A 242 17.36 -5.00 26.46
CA LYS A 242 16.87 -4.45 25.19
C LYS A 242 16.60 -5.55 24.18
N TYR A 243 15.40 -5.49 23.61
CA TYR A 243 15.03 -6.37 22.51
C TYR A 243 15.83 -6.08 21.25
N HIS A 244 16.24 -7.11 20.52
CA HIS A 244 16.87 -7.00 19.21
C HIS A 244 16.73 -8.30 18.42
N TYR A 245 16.84 -8.20 17.09
CA TYR A 245 16.78 -9.35 16.20
C TYR A 245 18.16 -9.91 15.89
N HIS A 246 18.19 -11.13 15.36
CA HIS A 246 19.42 -11.78 14.91
C HIS A 246 19.33 -12.32 13.49
N ALA A 247 20.48 -12.28 12.81
CA ALA A 247 20.69 -13.10 11.64
C ALA A 247 20.68 -14.59 12.00
N THR A 248 20.08 -15.42 11.17
CA THR A 248 20.10 -16.89 11.31
C THR A 248 20.43 -17.55 9.97
N ARG A 249 20.93 -18.79 10.03
CA ARG A 249 21.27 -19.56 8.81
C ARG A 249 20.07 -20.28 8.21
N THR A 250 19.01 -20.38 8.97
CA THR A 250 17.72 -20.94 8.58
C THR A 250 16.71 -19.82 8.47
N TYR A 251 15.63 -20.05 7.72
CA TYR A 251 14.51 -19.12 7.71
C TYR A 251 14.11 -18.76 9.16
N PRO A 252 13.86 -17.48 9.49
CA PRO A 252 13.68 -16.34 8.58
C PRO A 252 14.96 -15.63 8.10
N TYR A 253 16.16 -16.04 8.51
CA TYR A 253 17.46 -15.42 8.16
C TYR A 253 17.73 -14.03 8.76
N LEU A 254 16.69 -13.30 9.16
CA LEU A 254 16.70 -11.98 9.81
C LEU A 254 15.46 -11.84 10.69
N ASN A 255 14.96 -10.63 10.97
CA ASN A 255 13.70 -10.46 11.68
C ASN A 255 12.52 -11.18 10.98
N GLY A 256 11.90 -12.12 11.69
CA GLY A 256 10.74 -12.91 11.22
C GLY A 256 9.41 -12.17 11.30
N GLY A 257 9.45 -10.90 11.69
CA GLY A 257 8.29 -10.05 11.92
C GLY A 257 8.70 -8.71 12.52
N PHE A 258 7.73 -8.04 13.14
CA PHE A 258 7.91 -6.81 13.89
C PHE A 258 7.41 -6.97 15.32
N TYR A 259 8.36 -6.95 16.25
CA TYR A 259 8.19 -6.79 17.68
C TYR A 259 7.63 -5.42 18.02
N GLY A 260 8.05 -4.36 17.31
CA GLY A 260 7.51 -3.02 17.47
C GLY A 260 6.29 -2.74 16.61
N GLU A 261 5.57 -1.67 16.95
CA GLU A 261 4.43 -1.20 16.16
C GLU A 261 4.85 -0.71 14.76
N VAL A 262 4.20 -1.25 13.73
CA VAL A 262 4.31 -0.78 12.35
C VAL A 262 2.92 -0.69 11.71
N VAL A 263 2.79 0.11 10.65
CA VAL A 263 1.58 0.19 9.85
C VAL A 263 1.80 -0.55 8.54
N GLU A 264 0.96 -1.54 8.24
CA GLU A 264 0.93 -2.18 6.93
C GLU A 264 -0.08 -1.50 6.01
N ARG A 265 0.33 -1.17 4.78
CA ARG A 265 -0.55 -0.76 3.68
C ARG A 265 -0.09 -1.42 2.40
N ASP A 266 -1.01 -1.99 1.63
CA ASP A 266 -0.72 -2.64 0.33
C ASP A 266 0.38 -3.72 0.37
N GLY A 267 0.52 -4.41 1.51
CA GLY A 267 1.51 -5.48 1.71
C GLY A 267 2.92 -4.98 2.00
N GLN A 268 3.08 -3.73 2.44
CA GLN A 268 4.36 -3.12 2.81
C GLN A 268 4.22 -2.23 4.05
N ILE A 269 5.33 -1.87 4.69
CA ILE A 269 5.34 -0.87 5.77
C ILE A 269 5.04 0.52 5.20
N ASP A 270 4.27 1.33 5.93
CA ASP A 270 3.91 2.72 5.58
C ASP A 270 4.39 3.72 6.66
N PRO A 271 5.02 4.85 6.27
CA PRO A 271 5.43 5.23 4.92
C PRO A 271 6.69 4.47 4.47
N GLN A 272 6.89 4.36 3.14
CA GLN A 272 8.10 3.78 2.56
C GLN A 272 8.66 4.59 1.39
N PRO A 273 9.99 4.68 1.27
CA PRO A 273 10.64 5.16 0.06
C PRO A 273 10.20 4.42 -1.20
N ARG A 274 10.25 5.14 -2.33
CA ARG A 274 9.99 4.59 -3.67
C ARG A 274 11.27 4.56 -4.49
N ALA A 275 11.55 3.40 -5.07
CA ALA A 275 12.52 3.27 -6.16
C ALA A 275 11.93 3.85 -7.45
N ARG A 276 12.79 4.34 -8.35
CA ARG A 276 12.40 4.93 -9.64
C ARG A 276 12.89 4.05 -10.78
N PRO A 277 12.00 3.32 -11.47
CA PRO A 277 12.41 2.50 -12.59
C PRO A 277 12.90 3.39 -13.74
N LEU A 278 14.12 3.16 -14.21
CA LEU A 278 14.67 3.86 -15.39
C LEU A 278 14.21 3.21 -16.70
N ARG A 279 13.97 1.90 -16.67
CA ARG A 279 13.58 1.08 -17.83
C ARG A 279 12.52 0.06 -17.44
N PRO A 280 11.78 -0.52 -18.41
CA PRO A 280 10.86 -1.61 -18.13
C PRO A 280 11.55 -2.85 -17.57
N SER A 281 10.90 -3.54 -16.64
CA SER A 281 11.39 -4.82 -16.14
C SER A 281 11.37 -5.88 -17.25
N LEU A 282 12.44 -6.66 -17.34
CA LEU A 282 12.59 -7.74 -18.32
C LEU A 282 12.12 -9.08 -17.75
N THR A 283 11.96 -10.07 -18.63
CA THR A 283 11.57 -11.43 -18.26
C THR A 283 12.75 -12.22 -17.71
N GLY A 284 12.45 -13.27 -16.93
CA GLY A 284 13.46 -14.21 -16.43
C GLY A 284 14.25 -14.87 -17.57
N LEU A 285 15.58 -14.85 -17.45
CA LEU A 285 16.49 -15.45 -18.43
C LEU A 285 16.88 -16.86 -18.00
N LYS A 286 16.20 -17.87 -18.57
CA LYS A 286 16.45 -19.28 -18.25
C LYS A 286 17.88 -19.69 -18.62
N GLY A 287 18.53 -20.43 -17.71
CA GLY A 287 19.89 -20.91 -17.89
C GLY A 287 20.98 -19.84 -17.74
N ALA A 288 20.61 -18.66 -17.25
CA ALA A 288 21.56 -17.61 -16.93
C ALA A 288 22.32 -17.93 -15.64
N LYS A 289 23.59 -17.52 -15.60
CA LYS A 289 24.38 -17.48 -14.37
C LYS A 289 25.27 -16.25 -14.37
N ILE A 290 25.15 -15.42 -13.33
CA ILE A 290 25.99 -14.23 -13.18
C ILE A 290 27.31 -14.64 -12.50
N ASN A 291 28.41 -14.39 -13.18
CA ASN A 291 29.75 -14.82 -12.78
C ASN A 291 30.65 -13.66 -12.33
N GLY A 292 30.30 -12.42 -12.67
CA GLY A 292 31.13 -11.27 -12.36
C GLY A 292 30.35 -9.96 -12.33
N PHE A 293 30.87 -9.02 -11.54
CA PHE A 293 30.41 -7.65 -11.46
C PHE A 293 31.64 -6.76 -11.30
N GLU A 294 31.80 -5.81 -12.20
CA GLU A 294 32.94 -4.89 -12.23
C GLU A 294 32.46 -3.45 -12.24
N ASN A 295 33.21 -2.57 -11.60
CA ASN A 295 33.01 -1.13 -11.61
C ASN A 295 34.31 -0.46 -12.11
N PRO A 296 34.59 -0.51 -13.43
CA PRO A 296 35.88 -0.08 -13.97
C PRO A 296 36.20 1.41 -13.75
N LYS A 297 35.17 2.25 -13.63
CA LYS A 297 35.28 3.68 -13.34
C LYS A 297 33.98 4.18 -12.73
N PRO A 298 33.98 5.28 -11.96
CA PRO A 298 32.77 5.84 -11.38
C PRO A 298 31.62 5.96 -12.39
N GLY A 299 30.44 5.49 -12.00
CA GLY A 299 29.23 5.48 -12.84
C GLY A 299 29.23 4.44 -13.97
N SER A 300 30.26 3.60 -14.11
CA SER A 300 30.34 2.58 -15.16
C SER A 300 30.44 1.19 -14.55
N TYR A 301 29.64 0.28 -15.06
CA TYR A 301 29.48 -1.05 -14.49
C TYR A 301 29.46 -2.13 -15.58
N ILE A 302 29.88 -3.34 -15.21
CA ILE A 302 29.85 -4.51 -16.10
C ILE A 302 29.29 -5.70 -15.33
N VAL A 303 28.19 -6.28 -15.82
CA VAL A 303 27.69 -7.59 -15.35
C VAL A 303 28.18 -8.64 -16.32
N LEU A 304 28.97 -9.60 -15.83
CA LEU A 304 29.44 -10.75 -16.59
C LEU A 304 28.56 -11.96 -16.27
N TYR A 305 28.01 -12.58 -17.30
CA TYR A 305 27.13 -13.73 -17.13
C TYR A 305 27.32 -14.73 -18.26
N ASP A 306 26.91 -15.96 -18.06
CA ASP A 306 26.73 -16.93 -19.13
C ASP A 306 25.26 -17.31 -19.25
N VAL A 307 24.87 -17.77 -20.44
CA VAL A 307 23.59 -18.42 -20.67
C VAL A 307 23.86 -19.75 -21.33
N ASN A 308 23.56 -20.85 -20.62
CA ASN A 308 23.88 -22.19 -21.04
C ASN A 308 25.38 -22.33 -21.43
N GLY A 309 26.29 -21.72 -20.65
CA GLY A 309 27.73 -21.75 -20.88
C GLY A 309 28.26 -20.75 -21.92
N VAL A 310 27.39 -20.02 -22.64
CA VAL A 310 27.81 -18.98 -23.58
C VAL A 310 28.00 -17.66 -22.86
N LYS A 311 29.25 -17.17 -22.80
CA LYS A 311 29.61 -15.91 -22.13
C LYS A 311 28.97 -14.69 -22.80
N ARG A 312 28.44 -13.78 -21.97
CA ARG A 312 27.82 -12.51 -22.33
C ARG A 312 28.18 -11.44 -21.29
N SER A 313 27.90 -10.18 -21.60
CA SER A 313 28.03 -9.10 -20.62
C SER A 313 27.03 -7.98 -20.86
N ILE A 314 26.61 -7.32 -19.79
CA ILE A 314 25.92 -6.03 -19.84
C ILE A 314 26.89 -4.97 -19.35
N LYS A 315 27.32 -4.07 -20.23
CA LYS A 315 28.12 -2.90 -19.86
C LYS A 315 27.21 -1.69 -19.81
N TYR A 316 27.15 -0.99 -18.69
CA TYR A 316 26.32 0.20 -18.59
C TYR A 316 27.02 1.36 -17.93
N THR A 317 26.62 2.57 -18.31
CA THR A 317 27.10 3.82 -17.73
C THR A 317 25.91 4.66 -17.33
N VAL A 318 25.92 5.14 -16.09
CA VAL A 318 24.94 6.08 -15.53
C VAL A 318 25.56 7.47 -15.60
N ALA A 319 24.86 8.40 -16.22
CA ALA A 319 25.25 9.80 -16.32
C ALA A 319 24.72 10.61 -15.13
N ASP A 320 25.26 11.81 -14.94
CA ASP A 320 24.92 12.69 -13.81
C ASP A 320 23.45 13.14 -13.81
N ASP A 321 22.80 13.15 -14.98
CA ASP A 321 21.38 13.46 -15.15
C ASP A 321 20.47 12.26 -14.82
N GLY A 322 21.04 11.12 -14.41
CA GLY A 322 20.35 9.87 -14.11
C GLY A 322 20.01 9.03 -15.34
N SER A 323 20.39 9.45 -16.55
CA SER A 323 20.27 8.62 -17.75
C SER A 323 21.26 7.46 -17.71
N ALA A 324 20.93 6.35 -18.36
CA ALA A 324 21.85 5.22 -18.48
C ALA A 324 21.85 4.63 -19.88
N THR A 325 23.05 4.27 -20.35
CA THR A 325 23.25 3.55 -21.61
C THR A 325 23.73 2.14 -21.30
N PHE A 326 23.05 1.13 -21.83
CA PHE A 326 23.32 -0.29 -21.67
C PHE A 326 23.83 -0.86 -23.00
N ASN A 327 24.88 -1.66 -22.93
CA ASN A 327 25.45 -2.40 -24.05
C ASN A 327 25.41 -3.89 -23.71
N PHE A 328 24.49 -4.61 -24.36
CA PHE A 328 24.33 -6.05 -24.24
C PHE A 328 25.25 -6.73 -25.25
N VAL A 329 26.36 -7.27 -24.75
CA VAL A 329 27.42 -7.88 -25.56
C VAL A 329 27.23 -9.40 -25.59
N SER A 330 27.12 -9.95 -26.79
CA SER A 330 27.07 -11.39 -27.05
C SER A 330 27.99 -11.77 -28.20
N GLN A 331 28.10 -13.06 -28.52
CA GLN A 331 28.85 -13.53 -29.68
C GLN A 331 28.24 -13.05 -31.01
N GLN A 332 26.94 -12.74 -31.02
CA GLN A 332 26.20 -12.28 -32.19
C GLN A 332 26.37 -10.77 -32.47
N GLY A 333 26.93 -10.02 -31.52
CA GLY A 333 27.07 -8.57 -31.62
C GLY A 333 26.74 -7.85 -30.31
N THR A 334 26.71 -6.52 -30.38
CA THR A 334 26.33 -5.65 -29.27
C THR A 334 25.04 -4.93 -29.60
N THR A 335 24.06 -5.02 -28.71
CA THR A 335 22.84 -4.20 -28.74
C THR A 335 22.98 -3.07 -27.73
N THR A 336 22.71 -1.83 -28.15
CA THR A 336 22.79 -0.66 -27.29
C THR A 336 21.39 -0.10 -27.03
N GLU A 337 21.08 0.17 -25.77
CA GLU A 337 19.84 0.80 -25.33
C GLU A 337 20.16 1.98 -24.41
N THR A 338 19.47 3.10 -24.58
CA THR A 338 19.64 4.30 -23.74
C THR A 338 18.30 4.69 -23.16
N TYR A 339 18.30 4.96 -21.86
CA TYR A 339 17.14 5.36 -21.09
C TYR A 339 17.43 6.67 -20.35
N THR A 340 16.42 7.54 -20.29
CA THR A 340 16.47 8.80 -19.54
C THR A 340 15.40 8.77 -18.47
N PRO A 341 15.63 9.38 -17.29
CA PRO A 341 14.58 9.52 -16.29
C PRO A 341 13.43 10.28 -16.90
N ARG A 342 12.20 9.75 -16.79
CA ARG A 342 11.02 10.56 -17.12
C ARG A 342 10.97 11.75 -16.17
N GLN A 343 10.89 12.97 -16.70
CA GLN A 343 10.38 14.10 -15.94
C GLN A 343 8.95 13.73 -15.50
N GLN A 344 8.78 13.49 -14.22
CA GLN A 344 7.53 13.02 -13.66
C GLN A 344 6.72 14.25 -13.25
N ASP A 345 5.96 14.80 -14.19
CA ASP A 345 4.66 15.39 -13.86
C ASP A 345 3.76 14.22 -13.43
N GLY A 346 3.20 14.31 -12.21
CA GLY A 346 2.46 13.22 -11.57
C GLY A 346 1.26 12.77 -12.40
N GLY A 347 1.30 11.53 -12.88
CA GLY A 347 0.18 10.88 -13.55
C GLY A 347 0.47 9.40 -13.75
N ASP A 348 -0.37 8.57 -13.14
CA ASP A 348 -0.36 7.11 -13.28
C ASP A 348 -0.49 6.73 -14.76
N GLY A 349 0.57 6.12 -15.31
CA GLY A 349 0.73 5.91 -16.74
C GLY A 349 0.92 4.45 -17.11
N GLU A 350 -0.21 3.83 -17.48
CA GLU A 350 -0.34 2.56 -18.19
C GLU A 350 0.65 2.42 -19.37
N GLY A 351 1.13 1.20 -19.58
CA GLY A 351 2.22 0.88 -20.50
C GLY A 351 1.96 1.24 -21.97
N GLY A 352 2.69 2.22 -22.48
CA GLY A 352 2.79 2.52 -23.91
C GLY A 352 3.95 1.78 -24.58
N ARG A 353 3.65 0.85 -25.49
CA ARG A 353 4.60 0.17 -26.39
C ARG A 353 5.38 1.18 -27.26
N PRO A 354 6.67 0.97 -27.56
CA PRO A 354 7.38 1.77 -28.56
C PRO A 354 6.88 1.46 -29.98
N LYS A 355 6.62 2.51 -30.77
CA LYS A 355 6.37 2.41 -32.22
C LYS A 355 7.64 1.98 -32.94
N GLU A 356 7.60 0.82 -33.58
CA GLU A 356 8.58 0.40 -34.59
C GLU A 356 8.57 1.37 -35.78
N ARG A 357 9.76 1.83 -36.18
CA ARG A 357 9.97 2.55 -37.45
C ARG A 357 9.89 1.55 -38.61
N GLY A 358 8.71 1.43 -39.21
CA GLY A 358 8.49 0.78 -40.51
C GLY A 358 8.85 1.70 -41.67
N GLY A 359 9.61 1.15 -42.64
CA GLY A 359 10.26 1.89 -43.72
C GLY A 359 9.36 2.47 -44.83
N GLN A 360 9.89 3.49 -45.49
CA GLN A 360 9.38 4.10 -46.70
C GLN A 360 9.41 3.14 -47.90
N ARG A 361 8.25 2.88 -48.50
CA ARG A 361 8.14 2.55 -49.93
C ARG A 361 6.94 3.22 -50.60
N ARG A 362 7.30 4.08 -51.56
CA ARG A 362 6.60 4.63 -52.74
C ARG A 362 5.20 4.10 -53.09
N GLY A 363 4.26 5.04 -53.17
CA GLY A 363 3.70 5.58 -54.43
C GLY A 363 3.09 4.63 -55.45
N GLY A 364 1.77 4.73 -55.64
CA GLY A 364 1.03 4.12 -56.73
C GLY A 364 -0.40 4.68 -56.81
N GLU A 365 -0.55 5.72 -57.64
CA GLU A 365 -1.80 6.37 -58.04
C GLU A 365 -2.47 5.57 -59.18
N GLN A 366 -3.79 5.39 -59.12
CA GLN A 366 -4.79 5.11 -60.18
C GLN A 366 -5.99 4.42 -59.50
N GLY A 367 -7.25 4.76 -59.69
CA GLY A 367 -7.91 5.68 -60.60
C GLY A 367 -9.39 5.25 -60.72
N GLN A 368 -10.28 6.22 -60.50
CA GLN A 368 -11.58 6.44 -61.16
C GLN A 368 -12.81 5.53 -60.91
N GLY A 369 -13.88 6.23 -60.50
CA GLY A 369 -15.27 6.05 -60.98
C GLY A 369 -16.22 5.40 -59.97
N GLY A 370 -17.33 6.00 -59.50
CA GLY A 370 -18.02 7.24 -59.80
C GLY A 370 -19.53 7.10 -59.45
N GLY A 371 -20.18 8.19 -58.99
CA GLY A 371 -21.66 8.34 -58.95
C GLY A 371 -22.37 8.06 -57.59
N GLN A 372 -22.49 9.03 -56.68
CA GLN A 372 -23.59 10.02 -56.53
C GLN A 372 -24.90 9.48 -55.90
N ARG A 373 -25.23 9.91 -54.66
CA ARG A 373 -26.21 10.99 -54.36
C ARG A 373 -26.41 11.24 -52.85
N GLN A 374 -26.09 12.48 -52.48
CA GLN A 374 -26.64 13.41 -51.48
C GLN A 374 -27.49 12.94 -50.28
N GLY A 375 -27.09 13.45 -49.10
CA GLY A 375 -27.94 13.68 -47.94
C GLY A 375 -27.09 14.13 -46.74
N GLY A 376 -26.87 15.45 -46.58
CA GLY A 376 -26.15 15.99 -45.43
C GLY A 376 -27.01 16.09 -44.18
N SER A 377 -26.38 16.04 -43.00
CA SER A 377 -26.50 17.05 -41.93
C SER A 377 -25.81 16.55 -40.65
N GLN A 378 -24.93 17.40 -40.14
CA GLN A 378 -24.69 17.73 -38.72
C GLN A 378 -24.55 16.60 -37.69
N GLY A 379 -23.40 16.65 -37.01
CA GLY A 379 -23.08 15.78 -35.89
C GLY A 379 -23.99 15.94 -34.69
N GLN A 380 -23.93 14.91 -33.85
CA GLN A 380 -24.25 15.04 -32.43
C GLN A 380 -23.34 14.11 -31.65
N ASP A 381 -22.42 14.80 -30.99
CA ASP A 381 -21.66 14.41 -29.81
C ASP A 381 -22.60 13.77 -28.77
N GLY A 382 -22.31 12.53 -28.40
CA GLY A 382 -23.10 11.73 -27.46
C GLY A 382 -22.33 11.51 -26.16
N GLY A 383 -22.05 12.61 -25.45
CA GLY A 383 -21.39 12.60 -24.14
C GLY A 383 -22.20 11.82 -23.09
N GLN A 384 -21.59 10.76 -22.55
CA GLN A 384 -22.04 10.15 -21.31
C GLN A 384 -21.65 11.04 -20.14
N ARG A 385 -22.69 11.48 -19.42
CA ARG A 385 -22.70 12.44 -18.34
C ARG A 385 -21.90 11.93 -17.14
N GLN A 386 -20.68 12.44 -16.98
CA GLN A 386 -20.00 12.51 -15.68
C GLN A 386 -20.70 13.56 -14.81
N GLY A 387 -21.02 13.18 -13.57
CA GLY A 387 -21.61 14.06 -12.56
C GLY A 387 -20.75 15.31 -12.33
N GLY A 388 -21.34 16.48 -12.56
CA GLY A 388 -20.68 17.79 -12.51
C GLY A 388 -20.44 18.34 -11.10
N GLY A 389 -19.76 17.57 -10.23
CA GLY A 389 -19.27 18.07 -8.93
C GLY A 389 -17.80 18.52 -8.98
N GLY A 390 -16.94 17.75 -9.65
CA GLY A 390 -15.49 18.02 -9.69
C GLY A 390 -15.06 19.24 -10.49
N LYS A 391 -15.88 19.67 -11.48
CA LYS A 391 -15.52 20.77 -12.39
C LYS A 391 -15.67 22.17 -11.79
N LEU A 392 -16.33 22.33 -10.64
CA LEU A 392 -16.56 23.66 -10.04
C LEU A 392 -15.51 24.00 -8.99
N VAL A 393 -15.04 23.01 -8.24
CA VAL A 393 -13.89 23.15 -7.33
C VAL A 393 -12.62 23.45 -8.11
N LEU A 394 -12.36 22.67 -9.18
CA LEU A 394 -11.20 22.90 -10.05
C LEU A 394 -11.23 24.28 -10.71
N ARG A 395 -12.40 24.77 -11.12
CA ARG A 395 -12.56 26.09 -11.77
C ARG A 395 -12.53 27.26 -10.78
N ALA A 396 -12.79 27.03 -9.49
CA ALA A 396 -12.60 28.04 -8.46
C ALA A 396 -11.11 28.17 -8.07
N LEU A 397 -10.37 27.07 -8.16
CA LEU A 397 -8.95 27.02 -7.83
C LEU A 397 -8.05 27.48 -8.99
N ASP A 398 -8.43 27.15 -10.23
CA ASP A 398 -7.76 27.56 -11.46
C ASP A 398 -8.25 28.95 -11.87
N ALA A 399 -7.69 29.97 -11.24
CA ALA A 399 -8.13 31.36 -11.36
C ALA A 399 -7.83 31.93 -12.77
N ASN A 400 -6.77 31.44 -13.42
CA ASN A 400 -6.36 31.85 -14.76
C ASN A 400 -7.02 31.02 -15.88
N GLY A 401 -7.55 29.83 -15.56
CA GLY A 401 -8.32 28.97 -16.45
C GLY A 401 -7.49 28.18 -17.46
N ASP A 402 -6.19 27.99 -17.21
CA ASP A 402 -5.26 27.29 -18.10
C ASP A 402 -5.27 25.76 -17.93
N GLY A 403 -6.02 25.26 -16.94
CA GLY A 403 -6.16 23.84 -16.63
C GLY A 403 -5.06 23.29 -15.73
N VAL A 404 -4.16 24.14 -15.19
CA VAL A 404 -3.04 23.78 -14.32
C VAL A 404 -2.99 24.72 -13.11
N LEU A 405 -3.01 24.15 -11.90
CA LEU A 405 -2.91 24.96 -10.68
C LEU A 405 -1.46 25.34 -10.39
N ASP A 406 -1.14 26.64 -10.48
CA ASP A 406 0.19 27.14 -10.16
C ASP A 406 0.37 27.41 -8.65
N LYS A 407 1.62 27.69 -8.24
CA LYS A 407 1.96 27.97 -6.84
C LYS A 407 1.18 29.14 -6.24
N ALA A 408 0.89 30.17 -7.03
CA ALA A 408 0.15 31.35 -6.56
C ALA A 408 -1.35 31.06 -6.43
N GLU A 409 -1.90 30.22 -7.29
CA GLU A 409 -3.29 29.76 -7.25
C GLU A 409 -3.55 28.80 -6.09
N ILE A 410 -2.64 27.85 -5.86
CA ILE A 410 -2.68 26.95 -4.69
C ILE A 410 -2.58 27.74 -3.38
N GLN A 411 -1.75 28.78 -3.33
CA GLN A 411 -1.65 29.66 -2.15
C GLN A 411 -2.94 30.45 -1.88
N LYS A 412 -3.76 30.68 -2.91
CA LYS A 412 -5.06 31.37 -2.81
C LYS A 412 -6.24 30.41 -2.71
N ALA A 413 -6.00 29.11 -2.79
CA ALA A 413 -7.01 28.05 -2.77
C ALA A 413 -7.96 28.17 -1.58
N ALA A 414 -7.44 28.44 -0.39
CA ALA A 414 -8.25 28.60 0.82
C ALA A 414 -9.27 29.74 0.68
N ALA A 415 -8.86 30.89 0.12
CA ALA A 415 -9.76 32.03 -0.11
C ALA A 415 -10.77 31.75 -1.23
N ALA A 416 -10.36 31.01 -2.28
CA ALA A 416 -11.23 30.63 -3.38
C ALA A 416 -12.29 29.59 -2.99
N LEU A 417 -11.95 28.66 -2.09
CA LEU A 417 -12.87 27.65 -1.56
C LEU A 417 -13.84 28.23 -0.53
N LEU A 418 -13.40 29.19 0.30
CA LEU A 418 -14.29 29.94 1.19
C LEU A 418 -15.35 30.74 0.44
N ALA A 419 -15.10 31.15 -0.81
CA ALA A 419 -16.10 31.81 -1.64
C ALA A 419 -17.20 30.85 -2.16
N LEU A 420 -17.01 29.53 -2.03
CA LEU A 420 -17.99 28.50 -2.39
C LEU A 420 -18.86 28.07 -1.20
N ASP A 421 -18.37 28.17 0.04
CA ASP A 421 -19.12 27.96 1.28
C ASP A 421 -20.04 29.19 1.53
N LYS A 422 -21.26 29.11 1.01
CA LYS A 422 -22.21 30.21 1.03
C LYS A 422 -22.97 30.29 2.35
N ASN A 423 -23.17 29.15 3.01
CA ASN A 423 -23.86 29.11 4.29
C ASN A 423 -22.89 29.35 5.48
N ASN A 424 -21.58 29.44 5.23
CA ASN A 424 -20.49 29.67 6.17
C ASN A 424 -20.48 28.65 7.33
N ASP A 425 -20.83 27.40 7.03
CA ASP A 425 -20.81 26.31 8.02
C ASP A 425 -19.45 25.60 8.11
N GLY A 426 -18.46 26.04 7.30
CA GLY A 426 -17.12 25.49 7.26
C GLY A 426 -16.99 24.25 6.38
N GLN A 427 -18.05 23.88 5.65
CA GLN A 427 -18.08 22.78 4.69
C GLN A 427 -18.62 23.28 3.34
N ILE A 428 -18.20 22.65 2.25
CA ILE A 428 -18.75 22.93 0.92
C ILE A 428 -19.64 21.75 0.54
N SER A 429 -20.94 21.94 0.71
CA SER A 429 -21.94 20.91 0.45
C SER A 429 -22.17 20.70 -1.05
N GLY A 430 -22.73 19.55 -1.41
CA GLY A 430 -23.11 19.24 -2.79
C GLY A 430 -24.21 20.16 -3.37
N GLU A 431 -24.86 20.95 -2.52
CA GLU A 431 -25.84 21.98 -2.89
C GLU A 431 -25.16 23.30 -3.24
N GLU A 432 -24.06 23.64 -2.56
CA GLU A 432 -23.24 24.82 -2.84
C GLU A 432 -22.38 24.67 -4.10
N LEU A 433 -21.98 23.42 -4.39
CA LEU A 433 -21.40 23.01 -5.67
C LEU A 433 -22.42 22.99 -6.82
N ARG A 434 -23.72 23.19 -6.55
CA ARG A 434 -24.76 23.26 -7.59
C ARG A 434 -25.38 24.65 -7.57
N GLY A 435 -24.76 25.60 -8.27
CA GLY A 435 -25.22 26.99 -8.32
C GLY A 435 -26.75 27.15 -8.48
N THR A 436 -27.31 28.16 -7.81
CA THR A 436 -28.73 28.52 -7.75
C THR A 436 -29.42 28.50 -9.11
N GLY A 437 -30.42 27.63 -9.26
CA GLY A 437 -31.29 27.57 -10.43
C GLY A 437 -32.67 26.98 -10.11
N GLY A 438 -33.60 27.84 -9.66
CA GLY A 438 -35.03 27.77 -9.97
C GLY A 438 -35.89 26.71 -9.27
N GLY A 439 -36.61 27.12 -8.23
CA GLY A 439 -37.70 26.34 -7.63
C GLY A 439 -38.94 26.16 -8.52
N ARG A 440 -39.75 25.16 -8.13
CA ARG A 440 -41.20 24.92 -8.37
C ARG A 440 -41.40 23.42 -8.13
N GLY A 441 -42.26 22.90 -7.27
CA GLY A 441 -43.40 23.44 -6.52
C GLY A 441 -44.25 22.21 -6.18
N GLN A 442 -44.70 22.12 -4.93
CA GLN A 442 -45.66 21.12 -4.46
C GLN A 442 -46.91 21.07 -5.34
N GLY A 443 -47.43 19.87 -5.59
CA GLY A 443 -48.68 19.67 -6.34
C GLY A 443 -49.28 18.29 -6.16
N ASN A 444 -50.11 18.18 -5.13
CA ASN A 444 -51.04 17.08 -4.81
C ASN A 444 -52.00 16.74 -5.98
N ARG A 445 -52.36 15.44 -6.16
CA ARG A 445 -53.63 14.88 -6.73
C ARG A 445 -53.45 13.35 -6.91
N ALA A 446 -54.02 12.47 -6.09
CA ALA A 446 -55.43 12.08 -5.92
C ALA A 446 -56.06 11.35 -7.14
N GLN A 447 -56.12 10.01 -7.01
CA GLN A 447 -57.32 9.14 -7.10
C GLN A 447 -58.05 8.90 -8.45
N GLY A 448 -58.34 7.62 -8.73
CA GLY A 448 -59.39 7.14 -9.65
C GLY A 448 -58.98 5.90 -10.46
N ASP A 449 -59.18 4.66 -9.99
CA ASP A 449 -60.39 3.81 -10.10
C ASP A 449 -60.81 3.40 -11.54
N ARG A 450 -60.44 2.20 -12.00
CA ARG A 450 -61.34 1.03 -12.27
C ARG A 450 -60.75 -0.05 -13.22
N PRO A 451 -61.21 -1.32 -13.12
CA PRO A 451 -60.56 -2.54 -13.65
C PRO A 451 -61.45 -3.28 -14.70
N PRO A 452 -61.36 -4.61 -14.91
CA PRO A 452 -60.50 -5.31 -15.87
C PRO A 452 -61.31 -6.11 -16.93
N GLU A 453 -60.69 -6.56 -18.03
CA GLU A 453 -61.31 -7.63 -18.84
C GLU A 453 -60.31 -8.55 -19.54
N ASN A 454 -60.75 -9.78 -19.73
CA ASN A 454 -60.00 -11.03 -19.79
C ASN A 454 -60.26 -11.73 -21.13
N ARG A 455 -59.24 -12.18 -21.88
CA ARG A 455 -59.37 -13.34 -22.80
C ARG A 455 -58.04 -13.90 -23.34
N GLN A 456 -57.65 -15.03 -22.75
CA GLN A 456 -57.21 -16.30 -23.36
C GLN A 456 -56.58 -16.31 -24.78
N GLY A 457 -55.29 -16.68 -24.83
CA GLY A 457 -54.86 -17.95 -25.44
C GLY A 457 -54.14 -17.93 -26.82
N ARG A 458 -52.81 -18.17 -26.83
CA ARG A 458 -52.11 -19.25 -27.59
C ARG A 458 -50.57 -19.08 -27.60
N GLY A 459 -49.85 -20.14 -27.20
CA GLY A 459 -48.59 -20.62 -27.81
C GLY A 459 -47.26 -19.93 -27.42
N GLY A 460 -46.35 -20.68 -26.76
CA GLY A 460 -44.96 -20.29 -26.46
C GLY A 460 -44.03 -20.20 -27.71
N PRO A 461 -42.71 -19.94 -27.55
CA PRO A 461 -41.81 -20.55 -26.57
C PRO A 461 -40.93 -19.58 -25.76
N GLN A 462 -40.42 -20.12 -24.64
CA GLN A 462 -39.60 -19.47 -23.61
C GLN A 462 -38.33 -18.81 -24.16
N GLY A 463 -38.15 -17.55 -23.79
CA GLY A 463 -36.91 -16.79 -23.88
C GLY A 463 -36.80 -15.84 -22.69
N ASN A 464 -35.63 -15.86 -22.05
CA ASN A 464 -35.10 -14.98 -21.00
C ASN A 464 -35.81 -13.66 -20.65
N GLY A 465 -35.89 -13.39 -19.34
CA GLY A 465 -36.05 -12.04 -18.76
C GLY A 465 -37.03 -12.01 -17.59
N ARG A 466 -36.57 -12.20 -16.34
CA ARG A 466 -36.30 -11.13 -15.37
C ARG A 466 -37.41 -10.06 -15.25
N GLN A 467 -38.20 -10.17 -14.19
CA GLN A 467 -38.55 -9.12 -13.21
C GLN A 467 -39.12 -9.87 -11.99
N SER A 468 -38.37 -10.01 -10.90
CA SER A 468 -38.28 -9.05 -9.80
C SER A 468 -39.63 -8.78 -9.16
N GLN A 469 -40.05 -9.67 -8.27
CA GLN A 469 -40.76 -9.28 -7.06
C GLN A 469 -40.06 -9.88 -5.85
N THR A 470 -39.94 -9.03 -4.86
CA THR A 470 -39.26 -9.11 -3.59
C THR A 470 -39.87 -10.17 -2.70
N ASP A 471 -39.13 -11.23 -2.41
CA ASP A 471 -39.34 -12.04 -1.22
C ASP A 471 -37.96 -12.34 -0.62
N GLY A 472 -37.77 -11.97 0.64
CA GLY A 472 -36.56 -12.28 1.39
C GLY A 472 -36.33 -13.80 1.50
N PRO A 473 -35.14 -14.24 1.92
CA PRO A 473 -34.83 -15.67 1.98
C PRO A 473 -35.83 -16.41 2.88
N ARG A 474 -36.53 -17.41 2.31
CA ARG A 474 -37.43 -18.31 3.03
C ARG A 474 -36.67 -19.03 4.15
N GLY A 475 -37.18 -18.94 5.38
CA GLY A 475 -36.74 -19.78 6.50
C GLY A 475 -37.04 -21.27 6.27
N PRO A 476 -36.40 -22.16 7.06
CA PRO A 476 -36.44 -23.61 6.84
C PRO A 476 -37.85 -24.18 6.93
N GLN A 477 -38.17 -25.13 6.02
CA GLN A 477 -39.41 -25.90 6.05
C GLN A 477 -39.17 -27.28 6.69
N PRO A 478 -40.17 -27.87 7.37
CA PRO A 478 -40.04 -29.21 7.96
C PRO A 478 -39.97 -30.26 6.83
N GLY A 479 -38.79 -30.82 6.59
CA GLY A 479 -38.56 -31.82 5.54
C GLY A 479 -37.16 -31.78 4.92
N ASP A 480 -36.42 -30.69 5.12
CA ASP A 480 -34.99 -30.66 4.79
C ASP A 480 -34.27 -31.60 5.77
N GLY A 481 -33.64 -32.68 5.26
CA GLY A 481 -32.85 -33.61 6.07
C GLY A 481 -31.71 -32.92 6.85
N PRO A 482 -30.96 -33.67 7.69
CA PRO A 482 -29.89 -33.07 8.50
C PRO A 482 -28.91 -32.31 7.61
N ARG A 483 -28.80 -30.98 7.82
CA ARG A 483 -27.88 -30.13 7.05
C ARG A 483 -26.45 -30.51 7.39
N GLN A 484 -25.66 -30.80 6.38
CA GLN A 484 -24.23 -31.05 6.55
C GLN A 484 -23.53 -29.80 7.11
N PRO A 485 -22.54 -29.93 8.00
CA PRO A 485 -21.79 -28.79 8.52
C PRO A 485 -21.12 -28.05 7.36
N TRP A 486 -21.19 -26.72 7.38
CA TRP A 486 -20.71 -25.90 6.27
C TRP A 486 -19.24 -26.19 5.89
N ILE A 487 -18.37 -26.42 6.87
CA ILE A 487 -16.95 -26.80 6.66
C ILE A 487 -16.82 -28.07 5.80
N LEU A 488 -17.71 -29.06 5.96
CA LEU A 488 -17.64 -30.31 5.19
C LEU A 488 -18.05 -30.13 3.73
N VAL A 489 -18.94 -29.17 3.44
CA VAL A 489 -19.41 -28.86 2.09
C VAL A 489 -18.38 -28.02 1.33
N HIS A 490 -17.65 -27.16 2.04
CA HIS A 490 -16.69 -26.23 1.44
C HIS A 490 -15.22 -26.59 1.73
N ALA A 491 -14.93 -27.81 2.19
CA ALA A 491 -13.57 -28.24 2.54
C ALA A 491 -12.56 -28.01 1.39
N ASP A 492 -12.89 -28.44 0.17
CA ASP A 492 -12.01 -28.25 -0.99
C ASP A 492 -11.82 -26.77 -1.39
N GLU A 493 -12.73 -25.87 -1.00
CA GLU A 493 -12.61 -24.43 -1.27
C GLU A 493 -11.81 -23.68 -0.17
N ILE A 494 -11.71 -24.28 1.02
CA ILE A 494 -11.00 -23.74 2.19
C ILE A 494 -9.57 -24.30 2.28
N ASP A 495 -9.34 -25.52 1.78
CA ASP A 495 -8.02 -26.18 1.65
C ASP A 495 -7.17 -25.49 0.57
N LEU A 496 -6.48 -24.41 0.96
CA LEU A 496 -5.79 -23.51 0.04
C LEU A 496 -4.42 -24.03 -0.39
N ASP A 497 -3.79 -24.87 0.44
CA ASP A 497 -2.54 -25.54 0.11
C ASP A 497 -2.73 -26.95 -0.49
N SER A 498 -3.98 -27.41 -0.56
CA SER A 498 -4.39 -28.67 -1.19
C SER A 498 -3.80 -29.91 -0.52
N ASP A 499 -3.50 -29.83 0.78
CA ASP A 499 -2.95 -30.92 1.57
C ASP A 499 -4.04 -31.86 2.16
N LYS A 500 -5.32 -31.55 1.88
CA LYS A 500 -6.52 -32.27 2.36
C LYS A 500 -6.78 -32.14 3.86
N ILE A 501 -6.12 -31.19 4.52
CA ILE A 501 -6.31 -30.85 5.92
C ILE A 501 -6.81 -29.41 5.98
N ILE A 502 -7.88 -29.16 6.75
CA ILE A 502 -8.31 -27.77 6.99
C ILE A 502 -7.62 -27.28 8.25
N SER A 503 -6.73 -26.31 8.11
CA SER A 503 -6.06 -25.68 9.24
C SER A 503 -6.91 -24.56 9.86
N HIS A 504 -6.65 -24.27 11.14
CA HIS A 504 -7.26 -23.12 11.82
C HIS A 504 -7.05 -21.80 11.06
N ASN A 505 -5.90 -21.64 10.41
CA ASN A 505 -5.57 -20.41 9.70
C ASN A 505 -6.37 -20.26 8.40
N GLU A 506 -6.68 -21.36 7.71
CA GLU A 506 -7.48 -21.31 6.48
C GLU A 506 -8.92 -20.91 6.74
N ILE A 507 -9.54 -21.43 7.81
CA ILE A 507 -10.93 -21.08 8.15
C ILE A 507 -11.05 -19.63 8.63
N VAL A 508 -10.07 -19.13 9.39
CA VAL A 508 -10.01 -17.72 9.84
C VAL A 508 -9.70 -16.79 8.66
N GLY A 509 -8.79 -17.19 7.77
CA GLY A 509 -8.49 -16.47 6.55
C GLY A 509 -9.71 -16.34 5.64
N GLU A 510 -10.48 -17.41 5.48
CA GLU A 510 -11.72 -17.40 4.71
C GLU A 510 -12.80 -16.50 5.34
N ALA A 511 -12.91 -16.45 6.67
CA ALA A 511 -13.81 -15.54 7.38
C ALA A 511 -13.44 -14.07 7.17
N THR A 512 -12.14 -13.79 7.25
CA THR A 512 -11.61 -12.44 7.08
C THR A 512 -11.80 -11.95 5.65
N LYS A 513 -11.60 -12.84 4.68
CA LYS A 513 -11.85 -12.58 3.25
C LYS A 513 -13.34 -12.37 2.96
N ALA A 514 -14.22 -13.17 3.57
CA ALA A 514 -15.66 -12.99 3.48
C ALA A 514 -16.05 -11.59 3.98
N PHE A 515 -15.56 -11.22 5.16
CA PHE A 515 -15.82 -9.94 5.81
C PHE A 515 -15.34 -8.74 4.96
N ALA A 516 -14.07 -8.75 4.53
CA ALA A 516 -13.49 -7.67 3.74
C ALA A 516 -14.19 -7.49 2.38
N GLY A 517 -14.81 -8.55 1.84
CA GLY A 517 -15.59 -8.45 0.61
C GLY A 517 -16.92 -7.69 0.76
N TYR A 518 -17.38 -7.44 1.99
CA TYR A 518 -18.58 -6.66 2.30
C TYR A 518 -18.26 -5.28 2.92
N ASP A 519 -17.13 -5.12 3.60
CA ASP A 519 -16.69 -3.87 4.26
C ASP A 519 -16.18 -2.86 3.22
N ILE A 520 -17.10 -2.23 2.48
CA ILE A 520 -16.76 -1.36 1.35
C ILE A 520 -16.20 -0.02 1.84
N ASN A 521 -16.70 0.48 2.97
CA ASN A 521 -16.26 1.74 3.54
C ASN A 521 -14.99 1.59 4.42
N ASN A 522 -14.54 0.36 4.68
CA ASN A 522 -13.37 0.00 5.48
C ASN A 522 -13.43 0.54 6.92
N ASP A 523 -14.63 0.57 7.52
CA ASP A 523 -14.81 1.00 8.90
C ASP A 523 -14.65 -0.14 9.92
N GLY A 524 -14.38 -1.36 9.44
CA GLY A 524 -14.15 -2.55 10.26
C GLY A 524 -15.44 -3.19 10.79
N LYS A 525 -16.59 -2.79 10.25
CA LYS A 525 -17.93 -3.26 10.61
C LYS A 525 -18.73 -3.52 9.34
N LEU A 526 -19.73 -4.41 9.42
CA LEU A 526 -20.66 -4.66 8.32
C LEU A 526 -22.06 -4.22 8.72
N SER A 527 -22.49 -3.13 8.11
CA SER A 527 -23.87 -2.67 8.20
C SER A 527 -24.81 -3.56 7.37
N GLU A 528 -26.12 -3.50 7.67
CA GLU A 528 -27.15 -4.15 6.86
C GLU A 528 -27.12 -3.70 5.38
N SER A 529 -26.74 -2.44 5.11
CA SER A 529 -26.57 -1.95 3.75
C SER A 529 -25.43 -2.62 3.00
N GLU A 530 -24.33 -2.95 3.68
CA GLU A 530 -23.15 -3.59 3.11
C GLU A 530 -23.39 -5.08 2.85
N LEU A 531 -24.03 -5.78 3.78
CA LEU A 531 -24.42 -7.18 3.61
C LEU A 531 -25.44 -7.39 2.47
N ASN A 532 -26.21 -6.37 2.11
CA ASN A 532 -27.23 -6.43 1.06
C ASN A 532 -26.75 -5.99 -0.34
N VAL A 533 -25.46 -5.69 -0.51
CA VAL A 533 -24.91 -5.26 -1.81
C VAL A 533 -25.02 -6.40 -2.84
N ARG A 534 -25.54 -6.05 -4.03
CA ARG A 534 -25.82 -7.01 -5.10
C ARG A 534 -24.50 -7.54 -5.69
N GLY A 535 -24.21 -8.83 -5.44
CA GLY A 535 -22.99 -9.50 -5.90
C GLY A 535 -21.84 -9.48 -4.89
N GLY A 536 -22.17 -9.67 -3.60
CA GLY A 536 -21.30 -9.60 -2.41
C GLY A 536 -19.98 -10.40 -2.42
N SER A 537 -19.44 -10.71 -1.24
CA SER A 537 -18.12 -11.33 -1.15
C SER A 537 -18.03 -12.63 -1.97
N ARG A 538 -17.04 -12.70 -2.88
CA ARG A 538 -16.77 -13.86 -3.77
C ARG A 538 -16.06 -15.01 -3.05
N SER A 539 -16.05 -15.00 -1.72
CA SER A 539 -15.46 -16.05 -0.91
C SER A 539 -16.49 -17.19 -0.71
N ALA A 540 -16.02 -18.39 -0.39
CA ALA A 540 -16.88 -19.52 -0.05
C ALA A 540 -17.83 -19.16 1.11
N MET A 541 -17.31 -18.44 2.11
CA MET A 541 -18.08 -18.01 3.29
C MET A 541 -18.90 -16.73 3.08
N GLY A 542 -18.81 -16.07 1.91
CA GLY A 542 -19.53 -14.82 1.65
C GLY A 542 -21.06 -14.96 1.68
N GLY A 543 -21.60 -16.07 1.17
CA GLY A 543 -23.03 -16.37 1.25
C GLY A 543 -23.46 -16.87 2.64
N PHE A 544 -22.55 -17.52 3.36
CA PHE A 544 -22.80 -17.99 4.72
C PHE A 544 -22.87 -16.83 5.71
N LEU A 545 -21.96 -15.85 5.59
CA LEU A 545 -21.89 -14.66 6.45
C LEU A 545 -23.16 -13.81 6.34
N THR A 546 -23.69 -13.61 5.13
CA THR A 546 -24.95 -12.86 4.92
C THR A 546 -26.16 -13.65 5.41
N GLY A 547 -26.22 -14.94 5.10
CA GLY A 547 -27.33 -15.82 5.51
C GLY A 547 -27.45 -16.05 7.01
N HIS A 548 -26.34 -15.99 7.76
CA HIS A 548 -26.28 -16.20 9.21
C HIS A 548 -25.86 -14.95 9.98
N SER A 549 -25.89 -13.77 9.37
CA SER A 549 -25.48 -12.50 9.99
C SER A 549 -26.09 -12.29 11.40
N LYS A 550 -27.39 -12.57 11.56
CA LYS A 550 -28.10 -12.48 12.86
C LYS A 550 -27.67 -13.50 13.91
N GLU A 551 -27.11 -14.65 13.51
CA GLU A 551 -26.62 -15.68 14.43
C GLU A 551 -25.16 -15.45 14.83
N ILE A 552 -24.42 -14.70 13.99
CA ILE A 552 -23.03 -14.33 14.18
C ILE A 552 -22.93 -13.06 15.03
N ASP A 553 -23.82 -12.09 14.81
CA ASP A 553 -24.04 -10.90 15.63
C ASP A 553 -24.43 -11.30 17.07
N ARG A 554 -23.47 -11.23 18.00
CA ARG A 554 -23.63 -11.76 19.36
C ARG A 554 -24.14 -10.72 20.33
N ASP A 555 -23.78 -9.46 20.12
CA ASP A 555 -24.25 -8.36 20.95
C ASP A 555 -25.62 -7.83 20.48
N GLY A 556 -26.06 -8.23 19.28
CA GLY A 556 -27.39 -7.98 18.74
C GLY A 556 -27.59 -6.53 18.32
N ASP A 557 -26.50 -5.81 18.04
CA ASP A 557 -26.54 -4.40 17.66
C ASP A 557 -26.90 -4.20 16.16
N GLY A 558 -27.03 -5.30 15.40
CA GLY A 558 -27.37 -5.30 13.98
C GLY A 558 -26.17 -4.99 13.08
N ILE A 559 -24.96 -4.94 13.63
CA ILE A 559 -23.71 -4.64 12.93
C ILE A 559 -22.75 -5.79 13.15
N LEU A 560 -22.34 -6.44 12.07
CA LEU A 560 -21.41 -7.55 12.20
C LEU A 560 -19.97 -7.02 12.28
N THR A 561 -19.27 -7.29 13.39
CA THR A 561 -17.86 -6.94 13.53
C THR A 561 -16.94 -8.05 13.00
N ARG A 562 -15.69 -7.69 12.67
CA ARG A 562 -14.68 -8.68 12.24
C ARG A 562 -14.48 -9.76 13.30
N THR A 563 -14.48 -9.37 14.57
CA THR A 563 -14.31 -10.28 15.71
C THR A 563 -15.44 -11.31 15.79
N GLU A 564 -16.67 -10.91 15.51
CA GLU A 564 -17.82 -11.83 15.52
C GLU A 564 -17.79 -12.80 14.35
N ALA A 565 -17.46 -12.29 13.15
CA ALA A 565 -17.30 -13.10 11.95
C ALA A 565 -16.21 -14.17 12.12
N VAL A 566 -15.02 -13.76 12.59
CA VAL A 566 -13.90 -14.67 12.85
C VAL A 566 -14.21 -15.62 14.00
N GLY A 567 -14.73 -15.09 15.12
CA GLY A 567 -15.07 -15.91 16.28
C GLY A 567 -16.15 -16.95 15.96
N ASN A 568 -16.99 -16.73 14.95
CA ASN A 568 -17.91 -17.76 14.47
C ASN A 568 -17.22 -18.86 13.67
N ALA A 569 -16.30 -18.49 12.78
CA ALA A 569 -15.49 -19.43 12.02
C ALA A 569 -14.67 -20.34 12.96
N GLU A 570 -14.09 -19.78 14.02
CA GLU A 570 -13.37 -20.53 15.06
C GLU A 570 -14.30 -21.51 15.80
N ARG A 571 -15.54 -21.12 16.10
CA ARG A 571 -16.52 -22.03 16.73
C ARG A 571 -16.93 -23.17 15.80
N MET A 572 -17.00 -22.91 14.50
CA MET A 572 -17.27 -23.96 13.52
C MET A 572 -16.09 -24.93 13.43
N PHE A 573 -14.87 -24.40 13.45
CA PHE A 573 -13.63 -25.15 13.46
C PHE A 573 -13.48 -26.04 14.70
N ALA A 574 -13.66 -25.47 15.91
CA ALA A 574 -13.53 -26.19 17.17
C ALA A 574 -14.56 -27.32 17.37
N LYS A 575 -15.68 -27.31 16.61
CA LYS A 575 -16.63 -28.42 16.58
C LYS A 575 -16.17 -29.60 15.73
N MET A 576 -15.25 -29.35 14.80
CA MET A 576 -14.72 -30.31 13.84
C MET A 576 -13.34 -30.86 14.26
N ASP A 577 -12.48 -30.01 14.82
CA ASP A 577 -11.18 -30.35 15.39
C ASP A 577 -11.38 -31.07 16.73
N ALA A 578 -11.47 -32.41 16.67
CA ALA A 578 -11.87 -33.23 17.80
C ALA A 578 -10.72 -33.44 18.78
N ASN A 579 -9.49 -33.50 18.28
CA ASN A 579 -8.29 -33.69 19.09
C ASN A 579 -7.66 -32.35 19.55
N ARG A 580 -8.15 -31.21 19.04
CA ARG A 580 -7.71 -29.84 19.33
C ARG A 580 -6.26 -29.57 18.94
N ASP A 581 -5.80 -30.17 17.84
CA ASP A 581 -4.45 -29.98 17.33
C ASP A 581 -4.34 -28.79 16.36
N GLY A 582 -5.43 -28.06 16.14
CA GLY A 582 -5.48 -26.89 15.26
C GLY A 582 -5.64 -27.26 13.79
N LYS A 583 -6.01 -28.51 13.49
CA LYS A 583 -6.26 -29.03 12.15
C LYS A 583 -7.53 -29.87 12.12
N ILE A 584 -8.13 -30.00 10.94
CA ILE A 584 -9.22 -30.94 10.68
C ILE A 584 -8.73 -31.89 9.59
N THR A 585 -8.43 -33.10 10.01
CA THR A 585 -7.93 -34.16 9.15
C THR A 585 -9.05 -34.84 8.36
N PRO A 586 -8.75 -35.57 7.26
CA PRO A 586 -9.71 -36.41 6.56
C PRO A 586 -10.47 -37.37 7.48
N GLU A 587 -9.79 -37.94 8.47
CA GLU A 587 -10.37 -38.84 9.47
C GLU A 587 -11.40 -38.13 10.35
N GLU A 588 -11.14 -36.89 10.77
CA GLU A 588 -12.08 -36.09 11.55
C GLU A 588 -13.25 -35.59 10.71
N MET A 589 -13.02 -35.27 9.43
CA MET A 589 -14.09 -34.97 8.49
C MET A 589 -15.02 -36.16 8.28
N GLU A 590 -14.47 -37.37 8.09
CA GLU A 590 -15.25 -38.60 7.99
C GLU A 590 -15.99 -38.94 9.29
N ALA A 591 -15.35 -38.78 10.44
CA ALA A 591 -15.98 -39.01 11.74
C ALA A 591 -17.16 -38.06 11.97
N SER A 592 -17.06 -36.81 11.52
CA SER A 592 -18.16 -35.84 11.56
C SER A 592 -19.31 -36.21 10.62
N ARG A 593 -19.01 -36.69 9.39
CA ARG A 593 -20.02 -37.19 8.43
C ARG A 593 -20.81 -38.40 8.96
N ARG A 594 -20.20 -39.24 9.81
CA ARG A 594 -20.84 -40.44 10.41
C ARG A 594 -21.66 -40.12 11.67
N LYS A 595 -21.54 -38.92 12.26
CA LYS A 595 -22.26 -38.48 13.47
C LYS A 595 -23.59 -37.78 13.18
N GLN A 596 -23.88 -37.47 11.92
CA GLN A 596 -25.18 -36.98 11.43
C GLN A 596 -26.04 -38.14 10.94
#